data_AF-A0A9N9Q3S0-F1
#
_entry.id   AF-A0A9N9Q3S0-F1
#
_cell.length_a   1.000
_cell.length_b   1.000
_cell.length_c   1.000
_cell.angle_alpha   90.00
_cell.angle_beta   90.00
_cell.angle_gamma   90.00
#
_symmetry.space_group_name_H-M   'P 1'
#
loop_
_entity.id
_entity.type
_entity.pdbx_description
1 polymer ?
#
loop_
_entity_poly.entity_id
_entity_poly.type
_entity_poly.pdbx_seq_one_letter_code
_entity_poly.pdbx_strand_id
1 'polypeptide(L)'
;MGFSKILTASLFAGLLSALPLNSAPLIERSVNSLASLNGTAGVPHFGNENGNFMPAKKEFSTLATGGVVQGSLAVNSIVNEDGIGEGSDTYRRYTGDGGPEAGWPAMNQWVSFRAMFDNNKVLMFGACGWNAWGAVVFKTLISFTTHPSQKEFTNFDHVDDSGPEVGAIYNAIQQVAQETKVDHRFILATIIQESGGCVRVPTTNNGVRNPGLMQCHNGDGTCHSDITGQVQFPCPDGVITQMVREGTAGTRNGDGLAQVINQAVSTGGWGSRAFYIAARLYNSGSVNQGNMNDPVGATPCYVMDIANRLTGWTLAASQCGL
;
A
#
# COMPACT_ATOMS: atom_id res chain seq x y z
N MET A 1 16.36 -42.78 16.77
CA MET A 1 16.98 -41.47 16.49
C MET A 1 16.60 -41.10 15.06
N GLY A 2 15.50 -40.36 14.92
CA GLY A 2 14.93 -40.01 13.61
C GLY A 2 15.48 -38.66 13.15
N PHE A 3 16.13 -38.64 11.98
CA PHE A 3 16.50 -37.43 11.27
C PHE A 3 15.25 -36.83 10.61
N SER A 4 14.80 -35.67 11.09
CA SER A 4 13.78 -34.88 10.39
C SER A 4 14.46 -34.03 9.32
N LYS A 5 14.11 -34.29 8.05
CA LYS A 5 14.54 -33.51 6.89
C LYS A 5 13.84 -32.15 6.92
N ILE A 6 14.60 -31.08 7.16
CA ILE A 6 14.16 -29.72 6.88
C ILE A 6 14.09 -29.60 5.35
N LEU A 7 12.88 -29.58 4.79
CA LEU A 7 12.67 -29.16 3.41
C LEU A 7 12.89 -27.64 3.36
N THR A 8 14.07 -27.23 2.91
CA THR A 8 14.29 -25.89 2.36
C THR A 8 13.53 -25.79 1.04
N ALA A 9 12.32 -25.21 1.09
CA ALA A 9 11.65 -24.75 -0.11
C ALA A 9 12.34 -23.45 -0.57
N SER A 10 13.33 -23.59 -1.45
CA SER A 10 13.86 -22.48 -2.22
C SER A 10 12.80 -22.05 -3.23
N LEU A 11 11.88 -21.18 -2.83
CA LEU A 11 11.09 -20.41 -3.79
C LEU A 11 12.01 -19.32 -4.35
N PHE A 12 12.23 -19.37 -5.66
CA PHE A 12 12.73 -18.24 -6.41
C PHE A 12 11.79 -17.05 -6.16
N ALA A 13 12.23 -16.06 -5.39
CA ALA A 13 11.61 -14.75 -5.32
C ALA A 13 11.77 -14.12 -6.71
N GLY A 14 10.78 -14.32 -7.58
CA GLY A 14 10.67 -13.57 -8.83
C GLY A 14 10.59 -12.08 -8.48
N LEU A 15 11.36 -11.26 -9.19
CA LEU A 15 11.44 -9.81 -9.02
C LEU A 15 10.05 -9.19 -8.75
N LEU A 16 9.75 -8.89 -7.48
CA LEU A 16 8.74 -7.91 -7.11
C LEU A 16 9.41 -6.55 -7.21
N SER A 17 9.39 -5.98 -8.41
CA SER A 17 9.43 -4.53 -8.51
C SER A 17 8.07 -4.03 -8.02
N ALA A 18 7.97 -3.64 -6.74
CA ALA A 18 7.08 -2.52 -6.44
C ALA A 18 7.55 -1.43 -7.41
N LEU A 19 6.70 -1.09 -8.38
CA LEU A 19 7.06 -0.12 -9.40
C LEU A 19 7.59 1.09 -8.62
N PRO A 20 8.83 1.54 -8.86
CA PRO A 20 9.21 2.81 -8.32
C PRO A 20 8.12 3.77 -8.81
N LEU A 21 7.51 4.51 -7.89
CA LEU A 21 6.93 5.80 -8.22
C LEU A 21 8.12 6.65 -8.69
N ASN A 22 8.68 6.31 -9.85
CA ASN A 22 9.59 7.15 -10.58
C ASN A 22 8.78 8.41 -10.78
N SER A 23 9.25 9.48 -10.14
CA SER A 23 8.80 10.86 -10.27
C SER A 23 7.92 10.98 -11.50
N ALA A 24 6.60 10.95 -11.28
CA ALA A 24 5.64 11.15 -12.35
C ALA A 24 6.16 12.36 -13.14
N PRO A 25 6.34 12.26 -14.47
CA PRO A 25 6.71 13.43 -15.23
C PRO A 25 5.65 14.47 -14.87
N LEU A 26 6.09 15.61 -14.35
CA LEU A 26 5.21 16.74 -14.10
C LEU A 26 4.62 17.11 -15.47
N ILE A 27 3.51 16.47 -15.85
CA ILE A 27 2.65 17.03 -16.87
C ILE A 27 2.24 18.36 -16.22
N GLU A 28 2.74 19.44 -16.79
CA GLU A 28 2.54 20.83 -16.38
C GLU A 28 1.04 21.24 -16.35
N ARG A 29 0.12 20.29 -16.57
CA ARG A 29 -1.31 20.45 -16.38
C ARG A 29 -1.69 20.20 -14.92
N SER A 30 -1.77 21.34 -14.24
CA SER A 30 -2.54 21.61 -13.03
C SER A 30 -1.84 21.37 -11.68
N VAL A 31 -0.64 21.93 -11.54
CA VAL A 31 -0.15 22.41 -10.23
C VAL A 31 -1.19 23.28 -9.50
N ASN A 32 -2.12 23.91 -10.22
CA ASN A 32 -3.24 24.66 -9.64
C ASN A 32 -4.34 23.77 -9.02
N SER A 33 -4.55 22.53 -9.49
CA SER A 33 -5.48 21.58 -8.86
C SER A 33 -4.85 20.86 -7.66
N LEU A 34 -3.53 20.72 -7.64
CA LEU A 34 -2.79 20.08 -6.54
C LEU A 34 -2.60 21.05 -5.35
N ALA A 35 -2.38 22.34 -5.61
CA ALA A 35 -2.38 23.38 -4.58
C ALA A 35 -3.74 23.55 -3.88
N SER A 36 -4.83 23.20 -4.56
CA SER A 36 -6.21 23.22 -4.04
C SER A 36 -6.50 22.10 -3.03
N LEU A 37 -5.79 20.96 -3.10
CA LEU A 37 -6.00 19.83 -2.18
C LEU A 37 -5.23 19.96 -0.85
N ASN A 38 -4.07 20.64 -0.87
CA ASN A 38 -3.28 20.92 0.34
C ASN A 38 -3.75 22.18 1.09
N GLY A 39 -4.68 22.96 0.53
CA GLY A 39 -5.18 24.20 1.11
C GLY A 39 -6.71 24.28 1.10
N THR A 40 -7.31 24.11 2.29
CA THR A 40 -8.69 24.48 2.66
C THR A 40 -9.88 23.65 2.13
N ALA A 41 -10.80 23.31 3.05
CA ALA A 41 -12.25 23.16 2.86
C ALA A 41 -12.71 22.51 1.54
N GLY A 42 -12.59 21.20 1.42
CA GLY A 42 -13.16 20.50 0.27
C GLY A 42 -12.82 19.02 0.15
N VAL A 43 -11.72 18.57 0.77
CA VAL A 43 -11.40 17.13 0.77
C VAL A 43 -12.29 16.42 1.79
N PRO A 44 -13.06 15.38 1.40
CA PRO A 44 -13.93 14.68 2.33
C PRO A 44 -13.13 14.19 3.54
N HIS A 45 -13.56 14.56 4.74
CA HIS A 45 -13.02 13.95 5.95
C HIS A 45 -13.55 12.52 6.04
N PHE A 46 -12.65 11.55 6.13
CA PHE A 46 -12.99 10.14 6.30
C PHE A 46 -12.66 9.74 7.73
N GLY A 47 -13.63 9.14 8.41
CA GLY A 47 -13.55 8.86 9.83
C GLY A 47 -14.54 9.66 10.66
N ASN A 48 -14.93 9.09 11.80
CA ASN A 48 -15.73 9.75 12.81
C ASN A 48 -14.78 10.53 13.74
N GLU A 49 -15.01 11.83 13.93
CA GLU A 49 -14.26 12.66 14.89
C GLU A 49 -14.36 12.14 16.35
N ASN A 50 -15.24 11.17 16.62
CA ASN A 50 -15.50 10.57 17.94
C ASN A 50 -15.30 9.04 18.01
N GLY A 51 -14.47 8.43 17.16
CA GLY A 51 -13.90 7.09 17.41
C GLY A 51 -14.82 5.86 17.37
N ASN A 52 -16.13 5.98 17.17
CA ASN A 52 -17.03 4.82 17.04
C ASN A 52 -17.12 4.33 15.58
N PHE A 53 -16.05 3.73 15.06
CA PHE A 53 -16.14 2.86 13.89
C PHE A 53 -16.38 1.43 14.36
N MET A 54 -17.61 0.94 14.18
CA MET A 54 -17.97 -0.46 14.39
C MET A 54 -18.10 -1.14 13.02
N PRO A 55 -17.03 -1.76 12.49
CA PRO A 55 -17.20 -2.63 11.34
C PRO A 55 -18.10 -3.80 11.79
N ALA A 56 -19.07 -4.18 10.97
CA ALA A 56 -19.78 -5.43 11.19
C ALA A 56 -18.73 -6.56 11.30
N LYS A 57 -18.87 -7.44 12.30
CA LYS A 57 -18.02 -8.63 12.47
C LYS A 57 -18.12 -9.49 11.20
N LYS A 58 -17.26 -9.23 10.23
CA LYS A 58 -17.11 -10.06 9.05
C LYS A 58 -15.93 -10.96 9.36
N GLU A 59 -16.23 -12.22 9.62
CA GLU A 59 -15.25 -13.30 9.64
C GLU A 59 -14.32 -13.17 8.44
N PHE A 60 -13.05 -13.56 8.60
CA PHE A 60 -12.11 -13.61 7.49
C PHE A 60 -12.78 -14.30 6.29
N SER A 61 -12.63 -13.74 5.09
CA SER A 61 -13.01 -14.48 3.89
C SER A 61 -12.30 -15.83 3.99
N THR A 62 -12.96 -16.93 3.59
CA THR A 62 -12.41 -18.29 3.70
C THR A 62 -11.05 -18.49 3.00
N LEU A 63 -10.54 -17.47 2.32
CA LEU A 63 -9.33 -17.45 1.50
C LEU A 63 -8.19 -16.62 2.13
N ALA A 64 -8.47 -15.72 3.09
CA ALA A 64 -7.44 -15.10 3.92
C ALA A 64 -7.03 -16.07 5.04
N THR A 65 -5.72 -16.19 5.32
CA THR A 65 -5.24 -17.12 6.36
C THR A 65 -5.51 -16.65 7.78
N GLY A 66 -5.93 -15.39 7.95
CA GLY A 66 -6.31 -14.84 9.25
C GLY A 66 -5.12 -14.56 10.16
N GLY A 67 -3.97 -14.16 9.57
CA GLY A 67 -2.78 -13.80 10.33
C GLY A 67 -3.08 -12.71 11.38
N VAL A 68 -2.57 -12.91 12.59
CA VAL A 68 -2.71 -11.97 13.71
C VAL A 68 -1.34 -11.71 14.33
N VAL A 69 -0.98 -10.44 14.51
CA VAL A 69 0.24 -10.03 15.22
C VAL A 69 0.16 -10.46 16.68
N GLN A 70 1.25 -11.03 17.18
CA GLN A 70 1.37 -11.50 18.56
C GLN A 70 2.30 -10.60 19.38
N GLY A 71 2.18 -10.67 20.70
CA GLY A 71 3.09 -10.00 21.62
C GLY A 71 2.93 -8.48 21.67
N SER A 72 4.02 -7.77 22.00
CA SER A 72 3.99 -6.34 22.32
C SER A 72 3.74 -5.42 21.12
N LEU A 73 3.84 -5.92 19.89
CA LEU A 73 3.57 -5.14 18.67
C LEU A 73 2.10 -5.26 18.20
N ALA A 74 1.30 -6.10 18.86
CA ALA A 74 -0.12 -6.26 18.54
C ALA A 74 -0.93 -5.04 19.02
N VAL A 75 -1.64 -4.39 18.11
CA VAL A 75 -2.51 -3.25 18.41
C VAL A 75 -3.86 -3.74 18.95
N ASN A 76 -4.14 -3.44 20.22
CA ASN A 76 -5.35 -3.91 20.91
C ASN A 76 -6.57 -3.00 20.73
N SER A 77 -6.35 -1.74 20.36
CA SER A 77 -7.37 -0.73 20.13
C SER A 77 -6.93 0.17 18.98
N ILE A 78 -7.88 0.56 18.12
CA ILE A 78 -7.61 1.53 17.05
C ILE A 78 -7.84 2.93 17.60
N VAL A 79 -6.80 3.75 17.55
CA VAL A 79 -6.81 5.16 17.95
C VAL A 79 -6.23 5.93 16.77
N ASN A 80 -6.98 6.83 16.15
CA ASN A 80 -6.50 7.47 14.91
C ASN A 80 -5.55 8.62 15.16
N GLU A 81 -5.59 9.14 16.37
CA GLU A 81 -4.88 10.31 16.85
C GLU A 81 -3.57 9.93 17.56
N ASP A 82 -3.21 8.64 17.64
CA ASP A 82 -1.97 8.20 18.26
C ASP A 82 -0.77 8.48 17.35
N GLY A 83 0.18 9.29 17.80
CA GLY A 83 1.35 9.65 17.01
C GLY A 83 1.76 11.11 17.17
N ILE A 84 2.78 11.52 16.41
CA ILE A 84 3.36 12.86 16.49
C ILE A 84 2.82 13.80 15.41
N GLY A 85 1.65 14.37 15.66
CA GLY A 85 1.07 15.42 14.79
C GLY A 85 1.03 15.02 13.31
N GLU A 86 1.23 16.00 12.43
CA GLU A 86 1.08 15.86 10.97
C GLU A 86 2.34 15.35 10.25
N GLY A 87 3.51 15.38 10.89
CA GLY A 87 4.79 15.10 10.25
C GLY A 87 5.23 16.20 9.27
N SER A 88 6.10 15.84 8.33
CA SER A 88 6.59 16.76 7.30
C SER A 88 6.80 16.03 5.99
N ASP A 89 6.35 16.63 4.88
CA ASP A 89 6.61 16.12 3.53
C ASP A 89 8.07 16.36 3.14
N THR A 90 8.94 15.56 3.73
CA THR A 90 10.39 15.56 3.50
C THR A 90 10.87 14.12 3.43
N TYR A 91 11.91 13.89 2.63
CA TYR A 91 12.52 12.59 2.50
C TYR A 91 13.85 12.56 3.24
N ARG A 92 14.02 11.60 4.15
CA ARG A 92 15.29 11.32 4.83
C ARG A 92 15.85 9.99 4.36
N ARG A 93 17.14 10.00 3.99
CA ARG A 93 17.86 8.76 3.69
C ARG A 93 18.22 8.04 4.99
N TYR A 94 17.92 6.75 5.05
CA TYR A 94 18.30 5.87 6.16
C TYR A 94 19.26 4.78 5.66
N THR A 95 20.16 4.31 6.51
CA THR A 95 21.09 3.20 6.22
C THR A 95 21.20 2.29 7.43
N GLY A 96 21.76 1.09 7.25
CA GLY A 96 21.96 0.14 8.35
C GLY A 96 20.74 -0.76 8.60
N ASP A 97 20.54 -1.12 9.86
CA ASP A 97 19.75 -2.29 10.28
C ASP A 97 18.25 -2.01 10.55
N GLY A 98 17.80 -0.78 10.34
CA GLY A 98 16.44 -0.36 10.70
C GLY A 98 16.28 0.08 12.17
N GLY A 99 17.33 0.04 12.97
CA GLY A 99 17.27 0.41 14.38
C GLY A 99 17.24 1.94 14.59
N PRO A 100 16.59 2.44 15.67
CA PRO A 100 16.70 3.83 16.08
C PRO A 100 18.14 4.32 16.28
N GLU A 101 19.04 3.43 16.72
CA GLU A 101 20.47 3.73 16.86
C GLU A 101 21.16 4.02 15.51
N ALA A 102 20.63 3.48 14.40
CA ALA A 102 21.05 3.80 13.04
C ALA A 102 20.31 5.03 12.47
N GLY A 103 19.54 5.74 13.29
CA GLY A 103 18.81 6.96 12.92
C GLY A 103 17.44 6.75 12.28
N TRP A 104 16.95 5.50 12.22
CA TRP A 104 15.60 5.18 11.75
C TRP A 104 14.54 5.66 12.75
N PRO A 105 13.32 6.00 12.31
CA PRO A 105 12.29 6.46 13.24
C PRO A 105 11.85 5.35 14.20
N ALA A 106 11.76 5.67 15.49
CA ALA A 106 11.05 4.85 16.46
C ALA A 106 9.53 4.99 16.28
N MET A 107 8.74 4.04 16.80
CA MET A 107 7.27 4.08 16.68
C MET A 107 6.65 5.35 17.26
N ASN A 108 7.25 5.89 18.33
CA ASN A 108 6.82 7.15 18.94
C ASN A 108 7.19 8.40 18.12
N GLN A 109 7.84 8.23 16.96
CA GLN A 109 8.10 9.28 15.98
C GLN A 109 7.24 9.12 14.73
N TRP A 110 6.30 8.16 14.71
CA TRP A 110 5.35 8.04 13.61
C TRP A 110 4.22 9.05 13.76
N VAL A 111 3.74 9.57 12.63
CA VAL A 111 2.57 10.46 12.60
C VAL A 111 1.32 9.71 13.02
N SER A 112 0.24 10.45 13.32
CA SER A 112 -1.05 9.82 13.57
C SER A 112 -1.64 9.19 12.31
N PHE A 113 -2.46 8.14 12.44
CA PHE A 113 -3.14 7.56 11.27
C PHE A 113 -4.04 8.59 10.57
N ARG A 114 -4.74 9.43 11.35
CA ARG A 114 -5.54 10.54 10.81
C ARG A 114 -4.70 11.43 9.90
N ALA A 115 -3.59 11.96 10.43
CA ALA A 115 -2.67 12.81 9.69
C ALA A 115 -2.12 12.10 8.45
N MET A 116 -1.67 10.85 8.62
CA MET A 116 -1.11 10.06 7.53
C MET A 116 -2.12 9.85 6.40
N PHE A 117 -3.36 9.49 6.73
CA PHE A 117 -4.42 9.31 5.74
C PHE A 117 -4.74 10.63 5.04
N ASP A 118 -4.86 11.72 5.80
CA ASP A 118 -5.17 13.04 5.26
C ASP A 118 -4.07 13.54 4.30
N ASN A 119 -2.80 13.40 4.68
CA ASN A 119 -1.65 13.79 3.85
C ASN A 119 -1.56 12.98 2.55
N ASN A 120 -1.98 11.73 2.54
CA ASN A 120 -1.88 10.85 1.38
C ASN A 120 -3.09 10.89 0.43
N LYS A 121 -4.12 11.70 0.73
CA LYS A 121 -5.32 11.82 -0.11
C LYS A 121 -5.00 12.21 -1.56
N VAL A 122 -4.05 13.12 -1.76
CA VAL A 122 -3.62 13.53 -3.12
C VAL A 122 -3.15 12.33 -3.94
N LEU A 123 -2.42 11.39 -3.31
CA LEU A 123 -2.01 10.15 -3.95
C LEU A 123 -3.21 9.24 -4.23
N MET A 124 -4.04 8.97 -3.22
CA MET A 124 -5.18 8.06 -3.37
C MET A 124 -6.19 8.53 -4.43
N PHE A 125 -6.42 9.83 -4.54
CA PHE A 125 -7.31 10.41 -5.56
C PHE A 125 -6.70 10.53 -6.95
N GLY A 126 -5.38 10.43 -7.12
CA GLY A 126 -4.71 10.72 -8.41
C GLY A 126 -3.84 9.59 -8.97
N ALA A 127 -3.48 8.60 -8.16
CA ALA A 127 -2.52 7.57 -8.54
C ALA A 127 -2.99 6.74 -9.73
N CYS A 128 -4.29 6.49 -9.88
CA CYS A 128 -4.80 5.76 -11.04
C CYS A 128 -4.55 6.54 -12.33
N GLY A 129 -4.94 7.81 -12.37
CA GLY A 129 -4.77 8.70 -13.52
C GLY A 129 -3.31 8.94 -13.87
N TRP A 130 -2.45 9.24 -12.89
CA TRP A 130 -1.02 9.51 -13.13
C TRP A 130 -0.27 8.32 -13.70
N ASN A 131 -0.68 7.09 -13.35
CA ASN A 131 -0.07 5.86 -13.84
C ASN A 131 -0.82 5.22 -15.02
N ALA A 132 -1.87 5.88 -15.53
CA ALA A 132 -2.73 5.35 -16.57
C ALA A 132 -3.36 3.98 -16.21
N TRP A 133 -3.65 3.76 -14.93
CA TRP A 133 -4.28 2.54 -14.41
C TRP A 133 -5.81 2.63 -14.45
N GLY A 134 -6.49 1.49 -14.61
CA GLY A 134 -7.95 1.45 -14.73
C GLY A 134 -8.47 2.06 -16.04
N ALA A 135 -7.58 2.17 -17.01
CA ALA A 135 -7.82 2.67 -18.33
C ALA A 135 -8.94 1.84 -19.04
N VAL A 136 -10.17 2.36 -19.11
CA VAL A 136 -11.22 1.87 -20.01
C VAL A 136 -11.27 2.63 -21.34
N VAL A 137 -11.33 1.91 -22.46
CA VAL A 137 -11.57 2.52 -23.78
C VAL A 137 -13.04 2.93 -23.86
N PHE A 138 -13.35 4.20 -23.63
CA PHE A 138 -14.63 4.76 -24.05
C PHE A 138 -14.63 4.92 -25.56
N LYS A 139 -15.20 3.94 -26.28
CA LYS A 139 -15.49 4.06 -27.71
C LYS A 139 -16.70 4.99 -27.90
N THR A 140 -16.56 6.27 -27.55
CA THR A 140 -17.55 7.27 -27.97
C THR A 140 -17.41 7.41 -29.48
N LEU A 141 -18.34 6.81 -30.23
CA LEU A 141 -18.55 7.11 -31.65
C LEU A 141 -18.97 8.57 -31.75
N ILE A 142 -18.00 9.49 -31.78
CA ILE A 142 -18.25 10.81 -32.33
C ILE A 142 -18.35 10.59 -33.84
N SER A 143 -19.57 10.50 -34.34
CA SER A 143 -19.83 10.43 -35.78
C SER A 143 -19.44 11.79 -36.38
N PHE A 144 -18.18 11.94 -36.78
CA PHE A 144 -17.77 13.04 -37.66
C PHE A 144 -18.17 12.69 -39.09
N THR A 145 -19.42 13.00 -39.45
CA THR A 145 -19.72 13.25 -40.86
C THR A 145 -18.94 14.49 -41.27
N THR A 146 -17.82 14.27 -41.98
CA THR A 146 -17.07 15.16 -42.91
C THR A 146 -15.56 15.26 -42.61
N HIS A 147 -14.78 14.22 -42.94
CA HIS A 147 -13.58 14.33 -43.81
C HIS A 147 -12.80 13.00 -43.94
N PRO A 148 -12.36 12.61 -45.15
CA PRO A 148 -11.47 11.47 -45.34
C PRO A 148 -10.02 11.95 -45.33
N SER A 149 -9.25 11.65 -44.28
CA SER A 149 -7.80 11.31 -44.37
C SER A 149 -6.97 11.42 -43.08
N GLN A 150 -7.52 11.71 -41.90
CA GLN A 150 -6.79 11.47 -40.63
C GLN A 150 -7.78 11.09 -39.52
N LYS A 151 -7.77 9.83 -39.08
CA LYS A 151 -8.45 9.34 -37.88
C LYS A 151 -7.42 9.17 -36.79
N GLU A 152 -7.45 9.98 -35.76
CA GLU A 152 -6.98 9.59 -34.43
C GLU A 152 -7.63 10.47 -33.36
N PHE A 153 -8.71 9.95 -32.78
CA PHE A 153 -9.25 10.42 -31.52
C PHE A 153 -9.21 9.24 -30.57
N THR A 154 -8.48 9.40 -29.47
CA THR A 154 -8.40 8.45 -28.37
C THR A 154 -8.29 9.28 -27.11
N ASN A 155 -9.42 9.79 -26.60
CA ASN A 155 -9.46 10.24 -25.21
C ASN A 155 -9.53 8.99 -24.35
N PHE A 156 -8.43 8.72 -23.67
CA PHE A 156 -8.36 7.69 -22.66
C PHE A 156 -8.83 8.32 -21.34
N ASP A 157 -10.06 8.06 -20.92
CA ASP A 157 -10.51 8.48 -19.58
C ASP A 157 -10.05 7.43 -18.58
N HIS A 158 -8.91 7.71 -17.91
CA HIS A 158 -8.54 6.98 -16.70
C HIS A 158 -9.47 7.38 -15.58
N VAL A 159 -9.90 6.40 -14.78
CA VAL A 159 -10.83 6.69 -13.70
C VAL A 159 -10.13 6.62 -12.36
N ASP A 160 -9.83 7.82 -11.88
CA ASP A 160 -9.37 8.08 -10.52
C ASP A 160 -10.37 7.59 -9.48
N ASP A 161 -9.86 7.32 -8.28
CA ASP A 161 -10.68 6.83 -7.19
C ASP A 161 -11.66 7.90 -6.72
N SER A 162 -12.93 7.50 -6.57
CA SER A 162 -13.97 8.39 -6.08
C SER A 162 -13.89 8.57 -4.56
N GLY A 163 -14.54 9.61 -4.03
CA GLY A 163 -14.64 9.82 -2.58
C GLY A 163 -15.12 8.58 -1.81
N PRO A 164 -16.19 7.88 -2.25
CA PRO A 164 -16.60 6.62 -1.65
C PRO A 164 -15.52 5.52 -1.64
N GLU A 165 -14.73 5.39 -2.69
CA GLU A 165 -13.67 4.37 -2.78
C GLU A 165 -12.50 4.68 -1.83
N VAL A 166 -12.07 5.94 -1.75
CA VAL A 166 -11.08 6.39 -0.76
C VAL A 166 -11.62 6.18 0.67
N GLY A 167 -12.92 6.45 0.90
CA GLY A 167 -13.59 6.13 2.16
C GLY A 167 -13.63 4.64 2.47
N ALA A 168 -13.78 3.78 1.46
CA ALA A 168 -13.72 2.33 1.61
C ALA A 168 -12.31 1.84 1.96
N ILE A 169 -11.24 2.47 1.42
CA ILE A 169 -9.85 2.21 1.84
C ILE A 169 -9.69 2.53 3.33
N TYR A 170 -10.15 3.70 3.78
CA TYR A 170 -10.13 4.08 5.20
C TYR A 170 -10.81 3.00 6.06
N ASN A 171 -12.07 2.67 5.74
CA ASN A 171 -12.85 1.70 6.50
C ASN A 171 -12.21 0.31 6.52
N ALA A 172 -11.65 -0.12 5.38
CA ALA A 172 -10.97 -1.41 5.26
C ALA A 172 -9.72 -1.47 6.15
N ILE A 173 -8.88 -0.43 6.16
CA ILE A 173 -7.70 -0.38 7.02
C ILE A 173 -8.09 -0.49 8.50
N GLN A 174 -9.08 0.29 8.93
CA GLN A 174 -9.55 0.28 10.32
C GLN A 174 -10.07 -1.09 10.73
N GLN A 175 -10.89 -1.70 9.88
CA GLN A 175 -11.43 -3.04 10.12
C GLN A 175 -10.31 -4.08 10.18
N VAL A 176 -9.43 -4.11 9.19
CA VAL A 176 -8.40 -5.14 9.07
C VAL A 176 -7.33 -4.99 10.16
N ALA A 177 -7.03 -3.77 10.61
CA ALA A 177 -6.17 -3.53 11.76
C ALA A 177 -6.77 -4.12 13.06
N GLN A 178 -8.08 -4.02 13.27
CA GLN A 178 -8.74 -4.64 14.44
C GLN A 178 -8.66 -6.17 14.41
N GLU A 179 -8.82 -6.76 13.23
CA GLU A 179 -8.83 -8.21 13.00
C GLU A 179 -7.44 -8.81 13.12
N THR A 180 -6.44 -8.17 12.51
CA THR A 180 -5.06 -8.68 12.39
C THR A 180 -4.12 -8.16 13.47
N LYS A 181 -4.54 -7.16 14.25
CA LYS A 181 -3.71 -6.46 15.25
C LYS A 181 -2.48 -5.77 14.65
N VAL A 182 -2.43 -5.56 13.34
CA VAL A 182 -1.41 -4.77 12.66
C VAL A 182 -1.71 -3.28 12.88
N ASP A 183 -0.65 -2.49 13.09
CA ASP A 183 -0.75 -1.03 13.17
C ASP A 183 -1.28 -0.45 11.85
N HIS A 184 -2.42 0.23 11.90
CA HIS A 184 -3.08 0.81 10.73
C HIS A 184 -2.23 1.82 9.95
N ARG A 185 -1.26 2.50 10.58
CA ARG A 185 -0.30 3.37 9.88
C ARG A 185 0.60 2.56 8.98
N PHE A 186 1.02 1.37 9.44
CA PHE A 186 1.84 0.46 8.65
C PHE A 186 1.06 -0.14 7.48
N ILE A 187 -0.22 -0.48 7.68
CA ILE A 187 -1.11 -0.91 6.58
C ILE A 187 -1.20 0.19 5.50
N LEU A 188 -1.46 1.44 5.91
CA LEU A 188 -1.52 2.57 4.97
C LEU A 188 -0.17 2.81 4.27
N ALA A 189 0.94 2.77 5.01
CA ALA A 189 2.29 2.93 4.44
C ALA A 189 2.53 1.92 3.29
N THR A 190 2.15 0.66 3.51
CA THR A 190 2.23 -0.40 2.51
C THR A 190 1.29 -0.14 1.33
N ILE A 191 0.02 0.23 1.55
CA ILE A 191 -0.91 0.55 0.45
C ILE A 191 -0.34 1.66 -0.45
N ILE A 192 0.16 2.75 0.14
CA ILE A 192 0.73 3.86 -0.63
C ILE A 192 2.02 3.42 -1.34
N GLN A 193 2.84 2.58 -0.72
CA GLN A 193 4.05 2.04 -1.34
C GLN A 193 3.75 1.12 -2.53
N GLU A 194 2.70 0.32 -2.46
CA GLU A 194 2.37 -0.67 -3.48
C GLU A 194 1.58 -0.08 -4.65
N SER A 195 0.71 0.89 -4.40
CA SER A 195 -0.25 1.37 -5.41
C SER A 195 -0.53 2.87 -5.40
N GLY A 196 0.11 3.64 -4.50
CA GLY A 196 -0.31 5.02 -4.23
C GLY A 196 -1.75 5.12 -3.70
N GLY A 197 -2.39 3.99 -3.38
CA GLY A 197 -3.80 3.89 -3.01
C GLY A 197 -4.77 3.69 -4.18
N CYS A 198 -4.32 3.51 -5.42
CA CYS A 198 -5.21 3.27 -6.55
C CYS A 198 -5.90 1.89 -6.45
N VAL A 199 -7.23 1.86 -6.30
CA VAL A 199 -7.99 0.58 -6.23
C VAL A 199 -7.97 -0.22 -7.54
N ARG A 200 -7.55 0.41 -8.64
CA ARG A 200 -7.43 -0.18 -9.99
C ARG A 200 -5.98 -0.40 -10.43
N VAL A 201 -5.05 -0.44 -9.48
CA VAL A 201 -3.68 -0.88 -9.75
C VAL A 201 -3.71 -2.23 -10.49
N PRO A 202 -3.02 -2.37 -11.64
CA PRO A 202 -3.03 -3.59 -12.42
C PRO A 202 -2.46 -4.74 -11.59
N THR A 203 -3.17 -5.88 -11.62
CA THR A 203 -2.60 -7.10 -11.07
C THR A 203 -1.32 -7.44 -11.85
N THR A 204 -0.20 -7.59 -11.15
CA THR A 204 1.07 -7.99 -11.77
C THR A 204 1.21 -9.51 -11.72
N ASN A 205 1.79 -10.10 -12.77
CA ASN A 205 1.95 -11.55 -12.85
C ASN A 205 3.21 -11.92 -13.65
N ASN A 206 4.33 -12.09 -12.95
CA ASN A 206 5.62 -12.49 -13.51
C ASN A 206 6.05 -13.89 -13.00
N GLY A 207 5.08 -14.81 -12.91
CA GLY A 207 5.26 -16.15 -12.31
C GLY A 207 4.67 -16.28 -10.90
N VAL A 208 4.42 -15.14 -10.24
CA VAL A 208 3.57 -15.02 -9.04
C VAL A 208 2.59 -13.90 -9.30
N ARG A 209 1.31 -14.12 -8.99
CA ARG A 209 0.24 -13.15 -9.19
C ARG A 209 0.13 -12.26 -7.96
N ASN A 210 0.21 -10.94 -8.15
CA ASN A 210 0.15 -9.95 -7.08
C ASN A 210 -0.97 -8.94 -7.36
N PRO A 211 -2.19 -9.14 -6.83
CA PRO A 211 -3.32 -8.26 -7.11
C PRO A 211 -3.55 -7.19 -6.04
N GLY A 212 -4.28 -6.15 -6.46
CA GLY A 212 -4.98 -5.22 -5.58
C GLY A 212 -4.07 -4.19 -4.89
N LEU A 213 -4.69 -3.36 -4.05
CA LEU A 213 -4.06 -2.21 -3.37
C LEU A 213 -2.70 -2.50 -2.71
N MET A 214 -2.52 -3.71 -2.18
CA MET A 214 -1.31 -4.12 -1.45
C MET A 214 -0.46 -5.12 -2.23
N GLN A 215 -0.77 -5.38 -3.51
CA GLN A 215 0.01 -6.26 -4.39
C GLN A 215 0.35 -7.61 -3.71
N CYS A 216 -0.62 -8.20 -3.03
CA CYS A 216 -0.40 -9.34 -2.12
C CYS A 216 -0.11 -10.67 -2.86
N HIS A 217 0.58 -11.61 -2.22
CA HIS A 217 0.99 -12.85 -2.91
C HIS A 217 -0.21 -13.78 -3.22
N ASN A 218 -0.52 -13.98 -4.49
CA ASN A 218 -1.61 -14.83 -5.02
C ASN A 218 -2.96 -14.61 -4.29
N GLY A 219 -3.30 -13.35 -4.05
CA GLY A 219 -4.64 -12.97 -3.56
C GLY A 219 -5.72 -13.08 -4.64
N ASP A 220 -6.95 -12.79 -4.26
CA ASP A 220 -8.12 -12.78 -5.13
C ASP A 220 -8.71 -11.37 -5.30
N GLY A 221 -8.54 -10.50 -4.30
CA GLY A 221 -9.06 -9.13 -4.32
C GLY A 221 -8.42 -8.28 -5.41
N THR A 222 -9.18 -7.92 -6.45
CA THR A 222 -8.74 -7.00 -7.51
C THR A 222 -9.90 -6.33 -8.22
N CYS A 223 -9.72 -5.07 -8.59
CA CYS A 223 -10.59 -4.34 -9.51
C CYS A 223 -9.93 -4.12 -10.87
N HIS A 224 -8.76 -4.72 -11.09
CA HIS A 224 -8.05 -4.74 -12.38
C HIS A 224 -7.40 -6.11 -12.57
N SER A 225 -8.20 -7.04 -13.08
CA SER A 225 -7.87 -8.45 -13.13
C SER A 225 -7.02 -8.79 -14.36
N ASP A 226 -5.84 -9.35 -14.13
CA ASP A 226 -5.01 -10.02 -15.13
C ASP A 226 -5.67 -11.29 -15.71
N ILE A 227 -6.48 -11.98 -14.90
CA ILE A 227 -7.16 -13.23 -15.29
C ILE A 227 -8.28 -12.96 -16.29
N THR A 228 -9.13 -11.97 -16.01
CA THR A 228 -10.32 -11.68 -16.83
C THR A 228 -10.12 -10.53 -17.80
N GLY A 229 -9.05 -9.74 -17.62
CA GLY A 229 -8.84 -8.47 -18.33
C GLY A 229 -9.83 -7.37 -17.94
N GLN A 230 -10.70 -7.61 -16.96
CA GLN A 230 -11.74 -6.66 -16.56
C GLN A 230 -11.22 -5.64 -15.55
N VAL A 231 -11.62 -4.39 -15.79
CA VAL A 231 -11.49 -3.28 -14.85
C VAL A 231 -12.88 -2.98 -14.28
N GLN A 232 -13.00 -2.94 -12.95
CA GLN A 232 -14.25 -2.65 -12.26
C GLN A 232 -14.35 -1.14 -11.95
N PHE A 233 -15.49 -0.56 -12.31
CA PHE A 233 -15.82 0.83 -12.04
C PHE A 233 -17.32 0.99 -11.67
N PRO A 234 -17.66 1.51 -10.48
CA PRO A 234 -16.78 1.71 -9.32
C PRO A 234 -16.23 0.37 -8.79
N CYS A 235 -15.15 0.41 -8.02
CA CYS A 235 -14.60 -0.73 -7.31
C CYS A 235 -15.42 -0.98 -6.04
N PRO A 236 -16.04 -2.16 -5.86
CA PRO A 236 -16.91 -2.40 -4.72
C PRO A 236 -16.17 -2.39 -3.37
N ASP A 237 -16.78 -1.80 -2.33
CA ASP A 237 -16.22 -1.75 -0.96
C ASP A 237 -15.73 -3.10 -0.43
N GLY A 238 -16.48 -4.16 -0.74
CA GLY A 238 -16.13 -5.54 -0.34
C GLY A 238 -14.86 -6.04 -1.02
N VAL A 239 -14.60 -5.64 -2.27
CA VAL A 239 -13.38 -5.98 -3.01
C VAL A 239 -12.21 -5.16 -2.47
N ILE A 240 -12.40 -3.86 -2.19
CA ILE A 240 -11.39 -3.01 -1.54
C ILE A 240 -11.00 -3.59 -0.17
N THR A 241 -11.99 -3.98 0.64
CA THR A 241 -11.74 -4.63 1.94
C THR A 241 -10.98 -5.94 1.77
N GLN A 242 -11.29 -6.73 0.74
CA GLN A 242 -10.58 -7.97 0.46
C GLN A 242 -9.11 -7.72 0.08
N MET A 243 -8.81 -6.72 -0.76
CA MET A 243 -7.42 -6.35 -1.10
C MET A 243 -6.59 -6.03 0.15
N VAL A 244 -7.13 -5.18 1.03
CA VAL A 244 -6.44 -4.78 2.26
C VAL A 244 -6.29 -5.97 3.22
N ARG A 245 -7.34 -6.79 3.34
CA ARG A 245 -7.32 -7.98 4.20
C ARG A 245 -6.30 -9.01 3.74
N GLU A 246 -6.23 -9.31 2.44
CA GLU A 246 -5.30 -10.30 1.91
C GLU A 246 -3.84 -9.84 2.02
N GLY A 247 -3.55 -8.55 1.80
CA GLY A 247 -2.22 -7.99 2.04
C GLY A 247 -1.82 -7.94 3.52
N THR A 248 -2.78 -7.75 4.42
CA THR A 248 -2.47 -7.61 5.86
C THR A 248 -2.50 -8.95 6.61
N ALA A 249 -3.54 -9.75 6.39
CA ALA A 249 -3.77 -11.03 7.07
C ALA A 249 -3.15 -12.22 6.33
N GLY A 250 -2.65 -12.02 5.11
CA GLY A 250 -2.09 -13.05 4.25
C GLY A 250 -3.13 -13.83 3.47
N THR A 251 -2.66 -14.53 2.46
CA THR A 251 -3.44 -15.44 1.61
C THR A 251 -3.09 -16.89 1.95
N ARG A 252 -3.73 -17.85 1.29
CA ARG A 252 -3.32 -19.27 1.39
C ARG A 252 -1.92 -19.56 0.84
N ASN A 253 -1.39 -18.64 0.04
CA ASN A 253 -0.18 -18.87 -0.75
C ASN A 253 1.01 -18.01 -0.30
N GLY A 254 0.76 -16.99 0.51
CA GLY A 254 1.82 -16.14 1.01
C GLY A 254 1.42 -15.31 2.22
N ASP A 255 2.45 -14.90 2.94
CA ASP A 255 2.34 -14.14 4.16
C ASP A 255 1.84 -12.72 3.90
N GLY A 256 0.98 -12.23 4.80
CA GLY A 256 0.62 -10.82 4.89
C GLY A 256 1.46 -10.11 5.95
N LEU A 257 1.20 -8.81 6.14
CA LEU A 257 1.89 -7.98 7.14
C LEU A 257 1.93 -8.62 8.53
N ALA A 258 0.83 -9.23 8.99
CA ALA A 258 0.77 -9.84 10.32
C ALA A 258 1.80 -10.97 10.49
N GLN A 259 1.93 -11.84 9.48
CA GLN A 259 2.88 -12.95 9.48
C GLN A 259 4.32 -12.44 9.43
N VAL A 260 4.64 -11.50 8.53
CA VAL A 260 6.02 -10.98 8.42
C VAL A 260 6.44 -10.17 9.64
N ILE A 261 5.51 -9.51 10.36
CA ILE A 261 5.79 -8.87 11.66
C ILE A 261 6.14 -9.93 12.70
N ASN A 262 5.34 -11.00 12.81
CA ASN A 262 5.63 -12.10 13.73
C ASN A 262 6.98 -12.76 13.41
N GLN A 263 7.28 -12.97 12.13
CA GLN A 263 8.58 -13.49 11.68
C GLN A 263 9.72 -12.55 12.06
N ALA A 264 9.56 -11.24 11.82
CA ALA A 264 10.55 -10.23 12.19
C ALA A 264 10.87 -10.28 13.69
N VAL A 265 9.84 -10.34 14.56
CA VAL A 265 10.02 -10.45 16.01
C VAL A 265 10.74 -11.77 16.37
N SER A 266 10.31 -12.89 15.79
CA SER A 266 10.92 -14.20 16.07
C SER A 266 12.39 -14.30 15.65
N THR A 267 12.82 -13.42 14.74
CA THR A 267 14.18 -13.37 14.20
C THR A 267 15.00 -12.18 14.75
N GLY A 268 14.61 -11.63 15.90
CA GLY A 268 15.37 -10.62 16.64
C GLY A 268 14.96 -9.17 16.38
N GLY A 269 13.88 -8.94 15.62
CA GLY A 269 13.23 -7.64 15.50
C GLY A 269 12.56 -7.21 16.81
N TRP A 270 12.57 -5.90 17.06
CA TRP A 270 11.94 -5.27 18.23
C TRP A 270 11.49 -3.85 17.87
N GLY A 271 10.54 -3.29 18.62
CA GLY A 271 10.06 -1.92 18.38
C GLY A 271 9.74 -1.62 16.91
N SER A 272 10.13 -0.44 16.41
CA SER A 272 9.96 -0.07 14.99
C SER A 272 10.83 -0.91 14.06
N ARG A 273 11.99 -1.40 14.51
CA ARG A 273 12.90 -2.23 13.71
C ARG A 273 12.20 -3.48 13.19
N ALA A 274 11.32 -4.10 13.98
CA ALA A 274 10.53 -5.24 13.52
C ALA A 274 9.66 -4.91 12.30
N PHE A 275 9.07 -3.72 12.25
CA PHE A 275 8.27 -3.27 11.10
C PHE A 275 9.13 -3.03 9.85
N TYR A 276 10.36 -2.56 10.00
CA TYR A 276 11.27 -2.37 8.87
C TYR A 276 11.80 -3.69 8.30
N ILE A 277 12.11 -4.65 9.16
CA ILE A 277 12.38 -6.03 8.75
C ILE A 277 11.16 -6.62 8.03
N ALA A 278 9.97 -6.46 8.62
CA ALA A 278 8.71 -6.95 8.04
C ALA A 278 8.42 -6.32 6.68
N ALA A 279 8.69 -5.03 6.49
CA ALA A 279 8.57 -4.36 5.20
C ALA A 279 9.48 -4.99 4.14
N ARG A 280 10.73 -5.32 4.50
CA ARG A 280 11.65 -6.01 3.57
C ARG A 280 11.19 -7.43 3.26
N LEU A 281 10.73 -8.17 4.28
CA LEU A 281 10.17 -9.51 4.12
C LEU A 281 8.93 -9.51 3.22
N TYR A 282 8.03 -8.54 3.39
CA TYR A 282 6.84 -8.37 2.54
C TYR A 282 7.25 -8.11 1.09
N ASN A 283 8.22 -7.21 0.87
CA ASN A 283 8.65 -6.83 -0.47
C ASN A 283 9.46 -7.90 -1.22
N SER A 284 10.32 -8.65 -0.51
CA SER A 284 11.35 -9.50 -1.15
C SER A 284 11.32 -10.96 -0.70
N GLY A 285 10.47 -11.33 0.25
CA GLY A 285 10.40 -12.66 0.86
C GLY A 285 11.61 -13.04 1.73
N SER A 286 12.62 -12.17 1.82
CA SER A 286 13.85 -12.40 2.57
C SER A 286 14.42 -11.07 3.07
N VAL A 287 15.47 -11.09 3.90
CA VAL A 287 15.99 -9.84 4.48
C VAL A 287 17.45 -10.00 4.91
N ASN A 288 18.27 -9.03 4.53
CA ASN A 288 19.59 -8.81 5.13
C ASN A 288 19.42 -7.89 6.35
N GLN A 289 19.29 -8.47 7.54
CA GLN A 289 19.02 -7.70 8.76
C GLN A 289 20.10 -6.68 9.15
N GLY A 290 21.32 -6.78 8.59
CA GLY A 290 22.37 -5.77 8.78
C GLY A 290 22.26 -4.57 7.83
N ASN A 291 21.46 -4.67 6.77
CA ASN A 291 21.31 -3.63 5.76
C ASN A 291 19.90 -3.65 5.13
N MET A 292 19.00 -2.80 5.62
CA MET A 292 17.63 -2.68 5.10
C MET A 292 17.53 -2.17 3.67
N ASN A 293 18.62 -1.59 3.15
CA ASN A 293 18.74 -1.11 1.78
C ASN A 293 19.22 -2.18 0.79
N ASP A 294 19.59 -3.37 1.28
CA ASP A 294 19.81 -4.51 0.42
C ASP A 294 18.45 -4.95 -0.16
N PRO A 295 18.23 -4.83 -1.48
CA PRO A 295 16.95 -5.20 -2.08
C PRO A 295 16.65 -6.68 -1.98
N VAL A 296 17.67 -7.53 -1.80
CA VAL A 296 17.58 -8.99 -1.93
C VAL A 296 16.80 -9.41 -3.19
N GLY A 297 17.08 -8.72 -4.30
CA GLY A 297 16.43 -8.97 -5.60
C GLY A 297 15.09 -8.24 -5.84
N ALA A 298 14.63 -7.38 -4.91
CA ALA A 298 13.42 -6.57 -5.05
C ALA A 298 13.71 -5.06 -5.13
N THR A 299 12.80 -4.21 -4.66
CA THR A 299 12.92 -2.73 -4.76
C THR A 299 13.90 -2.17 -3.71
N PRO A 300 15.03 -1.55 -4.09
CA PRO A 300 16.07 -1.12 -3.14
C PRO A 300 15.57 -0.16 -2.04
N CYS A 301 14.73 0.81 -2.40
CA CYS A 301 14.29 1.89 -1.52
C CYS A 301 13.14 1.52 -0.58
N TYR A 302 12.51 0.35 -0.78
CA TYR A 302 11.21 0.01 -0.20
C TYR A 302 11.10 0.30 1.30
N VAL A 303 12.06 -0.18 2.09
CA VAL A 303 12.01 -0.05 3.56
C VAL A 303 12.20 1.40 4.00
N MET A 304 13.06 2.14 3.30
CA MET A 304 13.32 3.55 3.55
C MET A 304 12.11 4.41 3.20
N ASP A 305 11.47 4.12 2.08
CA ASP A 305 10.24 4.77 1.64
C ASP A 305 9.11 4.51 2.65
N ILE A 306 8.98 3.28 3.17
CA ILE A 306 8.04 2.96 4.26
C ILE A 306 8.33 3.77 5.53
N ALA A 307 9.60 3.85 5.95
CA ALA A 307 9.98 4.64 7.12
C ALA A 307 9.66 6.12 6.96
N ASN A 308 9.88 6.69 5.77
CA ASN A 308 9.54 8.07 5.47
C ASN A 308 8.02 8.32 5.45
N ARG A 309 7.23 7.39 4.90
CA ARG A 309 5.75 7.50 4.92
C ARG A 309 5.20 7.51 6.34
N LEU A 310 5.76 6.68 7.22
CA LEU A 310 5.39 6.64 8.64
C LEU A 310 5.71 7.95 9.38
N THR A 311 6.58 8.80 8.82
CA THR A 311 6.92 10.13 9.35
C THR A 311 6.30 11.31 8.57
N GLY A 312 5.37 11.03 7.64
CA GLY A 312 4.59 12.04 6.93
C GLY A 312 5.08 12.42 5.52
N TRP A 313 6.02 11.67 4.94
CA TRP A 313 6.43 11.86 3.54
C TRP A 313 5.33 11.46 2.56
N THR A 314 5.07 12.29 1.55
CA THR A 314 4.07 12.00 0.50
C THR A 314 4.57 12.34 -0.91
N LEU A 315 4.86 13.60 -1.21
CA LEU A 315 5.10 14.09 -2.57
C LEU A 315 6.51 14.65 -2.77
N ALA A 316 7.23 14.96 -1.69
CA ALA A 316 8.60 15.43 -1.80
C ALA A 316 9.43 14.43 -2.61
N ALA A 317 10.34 14.93 -3.43
CA ALA A 317 11.18 14.08 -4.27
C ALA A 317 11.93 13.06 -3.39
N SER A 318 11.82 11.78 -3.75
CA SER A 318 12.61 10.74 -3.08
C SER A 318 14.09 11.06 -3.27
N GLN A 319 14.84 10.96 -2.18
CA GLN A 319 16.30 11.06 -2.21
C GLN A 319 16.94 9.66 -2.14
N CYS A 320 16.20 8.61 -2.49
CA CYS A 320 16.79 7.30 -2.69
C CYS A 320 17.66 7.32 -3.96
N GLY A 321 18.96 7.07 -3.79
CA GLY A 321 19.94 7.06 -4.88
C GLY A 321 20.77 5.77 -4.84
N LEU A 322 20.07 4.64 -4.75
CA LEU A 322 20.64 3.29 -4.60
C LEU A 322 20.56 2.51 -5.91
#